data_AF-A0AAE3DD18-F1
#
_entry.id   AF-A0AAE3DD18-F1
#
_cell.length_a   1.000
_cell.length_b   1.000
_cell.length_c   1.000
_cell.angle_alpha   90.00
_cell.angle_beta   90.00
_cell.angle_gamma   90.00
#
_symmetry.space_group_name_H-M   'P 1'
#
loop_
_entity.id
_entity.type
_entity.pdbx_description
1 polymer ?
#
loop_
_entity_poly.entity_id
_entity_poly.type
_entity_poly.pdbx_seq_one_letter_code
_entity_poly.pdbx_strand_id
1 'polypeptide(L)'
;MREILKEVVNEQGLQILQTPAMLRAKLEEKGDDRSDALLWELILTACPSVADVAVQPELSRAEVNTVIGAVTKTTMLSASLVRRMVQQLLDAAQVKLSPVPRFLILANGRHGGACSVEDQREGEVLQAALASLETDTETALSDLQTLSQAGNAYASYQLGLYYSSHEMEGMDTQQVAQNFFNCAAQQGYGPGYGALADYALNGRRKNLRRAAQYFGYPTSLAGRDGRRWSKNAADLLAYREQNVRSGRQTLLLVVVTLVITLLAGICSPREFAMAVPALVLELGCGVRCVLGLVMDPYGSYRFVYAALAACWLLNILCLV
;
A
#
# COMPACT_ATOMS: atom_id res chain seq x y z
N MET A 1 -3.78 -14.34 18.77
CA MET A 1 -2.54 -14.59 18.01
C MET A 1 -1.53 -15.54 18.66
N ARG A 2 -0.63 -15.15 19.60
CA ARG A 2 0.49 -16.02 20.04
C ARG A 2 0.03 -17.39 20.57
N GLU A 3 -1.06 -17.44 21.34
CA GLU A 3 -1.64 -18.71 21.82
C GLU A 3 -2.39 -19.48 20.73
N ILE A 4 -3.14 -18.80 19.86
CA ILE A 4 -3.90 -19.45 18.77
C ILE A 4 -2.97 -20.08 17.72
N LEU A 5 -1.92 -19.36 17.31
CA LEU A 5 -0.91 -19.90 16.40
C LEU A 5 -0.21 -21.11 17.02
N LYS A 6 0.10 -21.06 18.31
CA LYS A 6 0.71 -22.16 19.05
C LYS A 6 -0.22 -23.37 19.14
N GLU A 7 -1.52 -23.17 19.39
CA GLU A 7 -2.53 -24.23 19.34
C GLU A 7 -2.60 -24.88 17.96
N VAL A 8 -2.71 -24.08 16.90
CA VAL A 8 -2.80 -24.58 15.52
C VAL A 8 -1.53 -25.34 15.12
N VAL A 9 -0.35 -24.85 15.48
CA VAL A 9 0.93 -25.53 15.22
C VAL A 9 1.06 -26.82 16.04
N ASN A 10 0.57 -26.86 17.28
CA ASN A 10 0.55 -28.07 18.10
C ASN A 10 -0.42 -29.13 17.56
N GLU A 11 -1.58 -28.73 17.03
CA GLU A 11 -2.61 -29.63 16.51
C GLU A 11 -2.27 -30.19 15.12
N GLN A 12 -1.74 -29.35 14.22
CA GLN A 12 -1.53 -29.68 12.80
C GLN A 12 -0.06 -29.96 12.46
N GLY A 13 0.85 -29.70 13.40
CA GLY A 13 2.29 -29.75 13.18
C GLY A 13 2.80 -28.60 12.31
N LEU A 14 4.13 -28.47 12.21
CA LEU A 14 4.80 -27.42 11.44
C LEU A 14 4.56 -27.49 9.92
N GLN A 15 4.03 -28.61 9.42
CA GLN A 15 3.68 -28.79 8.00
C GLN A 15 2.61 -27.80 7.54
N ILE A 16 1.75 -27.31 8.45
CA ILE A 16 0.72 -26.32 8.12
C ILE A 16 1.31 -25.01 7.57
N LEU A 17 2.56 -24.69 7.92
CA LEU A 17 3.28 -23.51 7.46
C LEU A 17 3.64 -23.59 5.97
N GLN A 18 3.67 -24.78 5.38
CA GLN A 18 3.89 -24.98 3.94
C GLN A 18 2.62 -24.76 3.11
N THR A 19 1.48 -24.60 3.78
CA THR A 19 0.15 -24.41 3.17
C THR A 19 -0.52 -23.15 3.73
N PRO A 20 -0.11 -21.95 3.27
CA PRO A 20 -0.50 -20.67 3.89
C PRO A 20 -2.02 -20.44 3.95
N ALA A 21 -2.75 -20.87 2.91
CA ALA A 21 -4.21 -20.77 2.86
C ALA A 21 -4.91 -21.66 3.91
N MET A 22 -4.35 -22.84 4.19
CA MET A 22 -4.88 -23.74 5.22
C MET A 22 -4.56 -23.23 6.62
N LEU A 23 -3.36 -22.68 6.84
CA LEU A 23 -3.02 -22.00 8.08
C LEU A 23 -4.00 -20.87 8.38
N ARG A 24 -4.25 -20.01 7.39
CA ARG A 24 -5.21 -18.91 7.54
C ARG A 24 -6.61 -19.40 7.92
N ALA A 25 -7.13 -20.42 7.22
CA ALA A 25 -8.45 -20.97 7.53
C ALA A 25 -8.53 -21.50 8.97
N LYS A 26 -7.47 -22.14 9.46
CA LYS A 26 -7.39 -22.66 10.83
C LYS A 26 -7.25 -21.58 11.88
N LEU A 27 -6.48 -20.53 11.60
CA LEU A 27 -6.38 -19.34 12.46
C LEU A 27 -7.75 -18.64 12.58
N GLU A 28 -8.45 -18.45 11.46
CA GLU A 28 -9.80 -17.86 11.44
C GLU A 28 -10.83 -18.75 12.18
N GLU A 29 -10.77 -20.08 12.01
CA GLU A 29 -11.63 -21.06 12.70
C GLU A 29 -11.47 -21.00 14.23
N LYS A 30 -10.24 -20.79 14.70
CA LYS A 30 -9.90 -20.67 16.12
C LYS A 30 -10.12 -19.26 16.68
N GLY A 31 -10.66 -18.35 15.87
CA GLY A 31 -11.02 -16.98 16.29
C GLY A 31 -9.85 -16.00 16.30
N ASP A 32 -8.78 -16.25 15.55
CA ASP A 32 -7.74 -15.24 15.34
C ASP A 32 -8.26 -14.10 14.46
N ASP A 33 -7.65 -12.92 14.57
CA ASP A 33 -8.04 -11.78 13.74
C ASP A 33 -7.79 -12.12 12.27
N ARG A 34 -8.81 -11.91 11.44
CA ARG A 34 -8.77 -12.14 9.99
C ARG A 34 -7.59 -11.41 9.32
N SER A 35 -7.23 -10.24 9.84
CA SER A 35 -6.10 -9.46 9.33
C SER A 35 -4.74 -10.11 9.64
N ASP A 36 -4.62 -10.75 10.80
CA ASP A 36 -3.40 -11.44 11.23
C ASP A 36 -3.25 -12.81 10.54
N ALA A 37 -4.36 -13.50 10.30
CA ALA A 37 -4.39 -14.72 9.50
C ALA A 37 -4.01 -14.45 8.02
N LEU A 38 -4.47 -13.32 7.46
CA LEU A 38 -4.04 -12.83 6.14
C LEU A 38 -2.56 -12.46 6.08
N LEU A 39 -2.03 -11.86 7.15
CA LEU A 39 -0.61 -11.54 7.26
C LEU A 39 0.25 -12.81 7.24
N TRP A 40 -0.17 -13.87 7.93
CA TRP A 40 0.49 -15.17 7.86
C TRP A 40 0.45 -15.78 6.46
N GLU A 41 -0.69 -15.71 5.80
CA GLU A 41 -0.83 -16.16 4.40
C GLU A 41 0.13 -15.39 3.48
N LEU A 42 0.19 -14.06 3.61
CA LEU A 42 1.07 -13.20 2.82
C LEU A 42 2.55 -13.52 3.05
N ILE A 43 2.98 -13.61 4.31
CA ILE A 43 4.39 -13.85 4.67
C ILE A 43 4.86 -15.20 4.14
N LEU A 44 4.11 -16.27 4.37
CA LEU A 44 4.51 -17.62 3.98
C LEU A 44 4.42 -17.83 2.46
N THR A 45 3.50 -17.15 1.78
CA THR A 45 3.40 -17.19 0.32
C THR A 45 4.54 -16.41 -0.36
N ALA A 46 4.91 -15.25 0.19
CA ALA A 46 5.97 -14.41 -0.36
C ALA A 46 7.38 -14.92 0.00
N CYS A 47 7.53 -15.54 1.17
CA CYS A 47 8.78 -16.11 1.65
C CYS A 47 8.55 -17.50 2.27
N PRO A 48 8.52 -18.56 1.43
CA PRO A 48 8.40 -19.94 1.91
C PRO A 48 9.51 -20.35 2.87
N SER A 49 10.69 -19.73 2.76
CA SER A 49 11.84 -19.94 3.64
C SER A 49 11.55 -19.64 5.12
N VAL A 50 10.50 -18.87 5.43
CA VAL A 50 10.04 -18.65 6.81
C VAL A 50 9.55 -19.95 7.45
N ALA A 51 8.90 -20.82 6.68
CA ALA A 51 8.47 -22.14 7.17
C ALA A 51 9.66 -23.03 7.47
N ASP A 52 10.68 -23.04 6.61
CA ASP A 52 11.90 -23.86 6.77
C ASP A 52 12.69 -23.49 8.03
N VAL A 53 12.62 -22.22 8.42
CA VAL A 53 13.27 -21.67 9.62
C VAL A 53 12.55 -22.16 10.88
N ALA A 54 11.21 -22.22 10.87
CA ALA A 54 10.43 -22.72 12.00
C ALA A 54 10.58 -24.23 12.27
N VAL A 55 11.11 -25.01 11.32
CA VAL A 55 11.40 -26.44 11.49
C VAL A 55 12.68 -26.70 12.30
N GLN A 56 13.55 -25.70 12.43
CA GLN A 56 14.83 -25.88 13.11
C GLN A 56 14.68 -25.77 14.63
N PRO A 57 15.31 -26.66 15.42
CA PRO A 57 15.23 -26.59 16.89
C PRO A 57 15.99 -25.39 17.46
N GLU A 58 17.00 -24.90 16.74
CA GLU A 58 17.85 -23.77 17.09
C GLU A 58 18.17 -22.92 15.86
N LEU A 59 18.13 -21.60 16.03
CA LEU A 59 18.43 -20.60 14.99
C LEU A 59 19.30 -19.49 15.53
N SER A 60 20.21 -18.99 14.69
CA SER A 60 20.97 -17.80 15.02
C SER A 60 20.23 -16.51 14.72
N ARG A 61 20.51 -15.46 15.50
CA ARG A 61 19.97 -14.10 15.25
C ARG A 61 20.28 -13.60 13.83
N ALA A 62 21.42 -14.01 13.26
CA ALA A 62 21.80 -13.67 11.88
C ALA A 62 20.88 -14.32 10.84
N GLU A 63 20.56 -15.60 11.00
CA GLU A 63 19.63 -16.32 10.10
C GLU A 63 18.23 -15.71 10.20
N VAL A 64 17.77 -15.40 11.41
CA VAL A 64 16.46 -14.77 11.63
C VAL A 64 16.40 -13.37 11.02
N ASN A 65 17.44 -12.56 11.17
CA ASN A 65 17.54 -11.24 10.53
C ASN A 65 17.55 -11.33 8.99
N THR A 66 18.15 -12.38 8.43
CA THR A 66 18.16 -12.61 6.98
C THR A 66 16.75 -12.91 6.48
N VAL A 67 16.00 -13.72 7.23
CA VAL A 67 14.60 -14.07 6.93
C VAL A 67 13.71 -12.84 7.08
N ILE A 68 13.86 -12.07 8.16
CA ILE A 68 13.12 -10.82 8.35
C ILE A 68 13.40 -9.85 7.21
N GLY A 69 14.66 -9.70 6.79
CA GLY A 69 15.04 -8.84 5.68
C GLY A 69 14.44 -9.30 4.36
N ALA A 70 14.45 -10.61 4.09
CA ALA A 70 13.81 -11.19 2.91
C ALA A 70 12.30 -10.93 2.91
N VAL A 71 11.62 -11.22 4.01
CA VAL A 71 10.17 -11.01 4.17
C VAL A 71 9.83 -9.52 4.05
N THR A 72 10.57 -8.65 4.73
CA THR A 72 10.38 -7.20 4.65
C THR A 72 10.50 -6.71 3.21
N LYS A 73 11.50 -7.21 2.47
CA LYS A 73 11.74 -6.80 1.08
C LYS A 73 10.69 -7.34 0.10
N THR A 74 10.19 -8.57 0.30
CA THR A 74 9.23 -9.22 -0.60
C THR A 74 7.79 -8.82 -0.32
N THR A 75 7.43 -8.65 0.95
CA THR A 75 6.06 -8.32 1.38
C THR A 75 5.83 -6.83 1.59
N MET A 76 6.90 -6.03 1.70
CA MET A 76 6.84 -4.61 2.11
C MET A 76 6.12 -4.41 3.46
N LEU A 77 6.10 -5.44 4.32
CA LEU A 77 5.64 -5.36 5.71
C LEU A 77 6.71 -4.71 6.58
N SER A 78 6.32 -4.15 7.72
CA SER A 78 7.27 -3.40 8.54
C SER A 78 8.26 -4.37 9.16
N ALA A 79 9.53 -3.98 9.22
CA ALA A 79 10.54 -4.82 9.87
C ALA A 79 10.12 -5.16 11.32
N SER A 80 9.42 -4.26 12.02
CA SER A 80 8.85 -4.51 13.36
C SER A 80 7.71 -5.53 13.36
N LEU A 81 6.79 -5.49 12.40
CA LEU A 81 5.69 -6.44 12.29
C LEU A 81 6.21 -7.80 11.88
N VAL A 82 7.11 -7.84 10.89
CA VAL A 82 7.79 -9.07 10.47
C VAL A 82 8.60 -9.65 11.63
N ARG A 83 9.33 -8.84 12.39
CA ARG A 83 10.03 -9.27 13.61
C ARG A 83 9.07 -9.86 14.63
N ARG A 84 7.94 -9.20 14.90
CA ARG A 84 6.92 -9.68 15.84
C ARG A 84 6.30 -11.00 15.39
N MET A 85 5.93 -11.10 14.11
CA MET A 85 5.32 -12.31 13.57
C MET A 85 6.32 -13.45 13.55
N VAL A 86 7.54 -13.22 13.05
CA VAL A 86 8.62 -14.22 13.10
C VAL A 86 8.90 -14.62 14.54
N GLN A 87 8.97 -13.70 15.49
CA GLN A 87 9.12 -14.02 16.92
C GLN A 87 7.98 -14.92 17.41
N GLN A 88 6.72 -14.57 17.15
CA GLN A 88 5.56 -15.38 17.52
C GLN A 88 5.60 -16.79 16.92
N LEU A 89 6.05 -16.92 15.68
CA LEU A 89 6.24 -18.21 15.02
C LEU A 89 7.34 -19.02 15.69
N LEU A 90 8.49 -18.40 15.97
CA LEU A 90 9.59 -19.05 16.67
C LEU A 90 9.16 -19.51 18.08
N ASP A 91 8.36 -18.70 18.77
CA ASP A 91 7.81 -19.06 20.08
C ASP A 91 6.79 -20.21 19.99
N ALA A 92 5.91 -20.17 18.98
CA ALA A 92 4.92 -21.22 18.73
C ALA A 92 5.59 -22.55 18.35
N ALA A 93 6.65 -22.47 17.53
CA ALA A 93 7.47 -23.59 17.09
C ALA A 93 8.52 -24.02 18.15
N GLN A 94 8.59 -23.32 19.29
CA GLN A 94 9.54 -23.57 20.38
C GLN A 94 11.01 -23.55 19.95
N VAL A 95 11.34 -22.71 18.97
CA VAL A 95 12.70 -22.57 18.44
C VAL A 95 13.57 -21.75 19.39
N LYS A 96 14.72 -22.28 19.76
CA LYS A 96 15.68 -21.56 20.60
C LYS A 96 16.53 -20.61 19.76
N LEU A 97 16.57 -19.35 20.16
CA LEU A 97 17.42 -18.32 19.55
C LEU A 97 18.82 -18.37 20.14
N SER A 98 19.82 -18.43 19.28
CA SER A 98 21.23 -18.32 19.65
C SER A 98 21.82 -16.98 19.19
N PRO A 99 22.73 -16.38 19.98
CA PRO A 99 23.50 -15.22 19.54
C PRO A 99 24.55 -15.59 18.48
N VAL A 100 24.85 -16.88 18.33
CA VAL A 100 25.98 -17.40 17.56
C VAL A 100 25.46 -18.27 16.41
N PRO A 101 25.95 -18.12 15.17
CA PRO A 101 25.66 -19.00 14.04
C PRO A 101 25.83 -20.48 14.35
N ARG A 102 24.98 -21.35 13.79
CA ARG A 102 24.93 -22.79 14.09
C ARG A 102 26.27 -23.50 13.89
N PHE A 103 27.06 -23.11 12.88
CA PHE A 103 28.39 -23.67 12.64
C PHE A 103 29.41 -23.38 13.77
N LEU A 104 29.24 -22.27 14.49
CA LEU A 104 30.07 -21.91 15.64
C LEU A 104 29.56 -22.53 16.96
N ILE A 105 28.26 -22.81 17.07
CA ILE A 105 27.69 -23.57 18.20
C ILE A 105 28.24 -25.00 18.20
N LEU A 106 28.23 -25.64 17.03
CA LEU A 106 28.77 -26.99 16.83
C LEU A 106 30.28 -27.07 17.12
N ALA A 107 31.02 -25.98 16.87
CA ALA A 107 32.46 -25.94 17.10
C ALA A 107 32.86 -25.67 18.56
N ASN A 108 32.10 -24.84 19.29
CA ASN A 108 32.58 -24.28 20.57
C ASN A 108 31.69 -24.58 21.79
N GLY A 109 30.52 -25.23 21.64
CA GLY A 109 29.65 -25.66 22.74
C GLY A 109 29.10 -24.52 23.64
N ARG A 110 29.42 -23.26 23.36
CA ARG A 110 29.01 -22.11 24.18
C ARG A 110 27.61 -21.66 23.80
N HIS A 111 26.68 -21.87 24.72
CA HIS A 111 25.35 -21.28 24.68
C HIS A 111 25.46 -19.85 25.25
N GLY A 112 25.36 -18.84 24.38
CA GLY A 112 25.20 -17.46 24.82
C GLY A 112 23.80 -17.23 25.39
N GLY A 113 23.67 -16.26 26.29
CA GLY A 113 22.43 -15.96 27.03
C GLY A 113 21.22 -15.59 26.17
N ALA A 114 20.11 -15.29 26.84
CA ALA A 114 18.81 -15.02 26.22
C ALA A 114 18.90 -13.99 25.07
N CYS A 115 18.41 -14.37 23.90
CA CYS A 115 18.40 -13.56 22.68
C CYS A 115 16.95 -13.36 22.20
N SER A 116 16.58 -12.12 21.89
CA SER A 116 15.28 -11.75 21.33
C SER A 116 15.42 -11.07 19.97
N VAL A 117 14.40 -11.19 19.14
CA VAL A 117 14.33 -10.55 17.80
C VAL A 117 13.98 -9.06 17.91
N GLU A 118 13.19 -8.69 18.92
CA GLU A 118 12.97 -7.30 19.36
C GLU A 118 14.02 -6.94 20.42
N ASP A 119 14.72 -5.81 20.28
CA ASP A 119 15.46 -5.26 21.42
C ASP A 119 14.41 -4.69 22.40
N GLN A 120 14.19 -5.34 23.54
CA GLN A 120 13.18 -4.94 24.53
C GLN A 120 13.31 -3.46 24.92
N ARG A 121 14.55 -2.93 24.92
CA ARG A 121 14.86 -1.53 25.17
C ARG A 121 14.29 -0.57 24.12
N GLU A 122 14.28 -0.95 22.83
CA GLU A 122 13.70 -0.11 21.77
C GLU A 122 12.18 0.02 21.94
N GLY A 123 11.52 -1.05 22.39
CA GLY A 123 10.09 -1.05 22.68
C GLY A 123 9.73 -0.17 23.89
N GLU A 124 10.52 -0.24 24.96
CA GLU A 124 10.33 0.58 26.17
C GLU A 124 10.55 2.08 25.88
N VAL A 125 11.64 2.44 25.19
CA VAL A 125 11.94 3.83 24.81
C VAL A 125 10.85 4.38 23.89
N LEU A 126 10.39 3.58 22.92
CA LEU A 126 9.30 3.99 22.04
C LEU A 126 8.00 4.24 22.82
N GLN A 127 7.62 3.36 23.75
CA GLN A 127 6.41 3.55 24.55
C GLN A 127 6.51 4.77 25.46
N ALA A 128 7.66 4.97 26.09
CA ALA A 128 7.93 6.15 26.92
C ALA A 128 7.83 7.44 26.08
N ALA A 129 8.50 7.51 24.93
CA ALA A 129 8.47 8.67 24.05
C ALA A 129 7.04 8.98 23.56
N LEU A 130 6.23 7.96 23.23
CA LEU A 130 4.85 8.18 22.80
C LEU A 130 3.94 8.65 23.94
N ALA A 131 4.14 8.15 25.16
CA ALA A 131 3.39 8.62 26.33
C ALA A 131 3.77 10.06 26.70
N SER A 132 5.04 10.43 26.52
CA SER A 132 5.57 11.75 26.83
C SER A 132 5.36 12.79 25.73
N LEU A 133 4.81 12.41 24.57
CA LEU A 133 4.66 13.30 23.40
C LEU A 133 3.82 14.55 23.70
N GLU A 134 2.90 14.48 24.67
CA GLU A 134 2.06 15.63 25.07
C GLU A 134 2.63 16.42 26.24
N THR A 135 3.49 15.81 27.08
CA THR A 135 3.99 16.41 28.32
C THR A 135 5.41 16.94 28.22
N ASP A 136 6.26 16.25 27.44
CA ASP A 136 7.67 16.60 27.22
C ASP A 136 8.01 16.34 25.74
N THR A 137 7.56 17.27 24.90
CA THR A 137 7.60 17.16 23.44
C THR A 137 9.02 17.09 22.89
N GLU A 138 9.96 17.88 23.40
CA GLU A 138 11.32 17.95 22.85
C GLU A 138 12.09 16.64 23.05
N THR A 139 12.05 16.08 24.26
CA THR A 139 12.74 14.81 24.56
C THR A 139 12.10 13.65 23.80
N ALA A 140 10.76 13.59 23.77
CA ALA A 140 10.02 12.58 23.04
C ALA A 140 10.31 12.61 21.53
N LEU A 141 10.38 13.80 20.92
CA LEU A 141 10.73 13.95 19.51
C LEU A 141 12.19 13.56 19.23
N SER A 142 13.11 13.90 20.14
CA SER A 142 14.51 13.48 20.06
C SER A 142 14.63 11.95 20.08
N ASP A 143 13.97 11.29 21.03
CA ASP A 143 13.98 9.83 21.15
C ASP A 143 13.37 9.16 19.91
N LEU A 144 12.23 9.66 19.42
CA LEU A 144 11.61 9.18 18.18
C LEU A 144 12.52 9.39 16.96
N GLN A 145 13.23 10.51 16.88
CA GLN A 145 14.19 10.76 15.80
C GLN A 145 15.34 9.76 15.84
N THR A 146 15.89 9.46 17.03
CA THR A 146 16.97 8.47 17.17
C THR A 146 16.49 7.08 16.75
N LEU A 147 15.29 6.67 17.18
CA LEU A 147 14.66 5.42 16.77
C LEU A 147 14.39 5.37 15.26
N SER A 148 13.91 6.47 14.68
CA SER A 148 13.69 6.58 13.23
C SER A 148 14.99 6.46 12.44
N GLN A 149 16.08 7.06 12.92
CA GLN A 149 17.42 6.94 12.33
C GLN A 149 17.98 5.52 12.47
N ALA A 150 17.65 4.83 13.56
CA ALA A 150 17.94 3.40 13.74
C ALA A 150 17.07 2.48 12.87
N GLY A 151 16.12 3.03 12.10
CA GLY A 151 15.27 2.29 11.17
C GLY A 151 13.94 1.79 11.76
N ASN A 152 13.50 2.37 12.88
CA ASN A 152 12.19 2.08 13.45
C ASN A 152 11.09 2.77 12.63
N ALA A 153 10.45 1.98 11.76
CA ALA A 153 9.43 2.45 10.84
C ALA A 153 8.20 3.08 11.51
N TYR A 154 7.84 2.63 12.72
CA TYR A 154 6.72 3.19 13.48
C TYR A 154 7.09 4.54 14.08
N ALA A 155 8.32 4.70 14.58
CA ALA A 155 8.81 6.00 15.04
C ALA A 155 8.82 7.03 13.91
N SER A 156 9.29 6.65 12.71
CA SER A 156 9.21 7.51 11.51
C SER A 156 7.76 7.90 11.19
N TYR A 157 6.81 6.97 11.28
CA TYR A 157 5.40 7.27 11.03
C TYR A 157 4.82 8.26 12.05
N GLN A 158 5.14 8.11 13.34
CA GLN A 158 4.67 9.00 14.39
C GLN A 158 5.26 10.41 14.27
N LEU A 159 6.53 10.53 13.88
CA LEU A 159 7.12 11.82 13.51
C LEU A 159 6.38 12.47 12.33
N GLY A 160 6.05 11.67 11.31
CA GLY A 160 5.24 12.14 10.17
C GLY A 160 3.89 12.69 10.61
N LEU A 161 3.18 11.98 11.50
CA LEU A 161 1.91 12.43 12.05
C LEU A 161 2.07 13.74 12.83
N TYR A 162 3.09 13.84 13.69
CA TYR A 162 3.34 15.03 14.49
C TYR A 162 3.55 16.27 13.62
N TYR A 163 4.45 16.21 12.63
CA TYR A 163 4.69 17.33 11.72
C TYR A 163 3.53 17.60 10.76
N SER A 164 2.66 16.60 10.48
CA SER A 164 1.48 16.83 9.66
C SER A 164 0.39 17.62 10.38
N SER A 165 0.30 17.48 11.71
CA SER A 165 -0.74 18.14 12.54
C SER A 165 -0.28 19.45 13.18
N HIS A 166 1.03 19.68 13.29
CA HIS A 166 1.59 20.89 13.88
C HIS A 166 2.25 21.76 12.81
N GLU A 167 1.79 22.99 12.67
CA GLU A 167 2.47 24.02 11.89
C GLU A 167 3.55 24.68 12.76
N MET A 168 4.74 24.88 12.19
CA MET A 168 5.84 25.56 12.85
C MET A 168 6.27 26.75 12.00
N GLU A 169 6.40 27.92 12.63
CA GLU A 169 6.81 29.14 11.93
C GLU A 169 8.16 28.95 11.24
N GLY A 170 8.22 29.29 9.94
CA GLY A 170 9.43 29.21 9.14
C GLY A 170 9.83 27.83 8.62
N MET A 171 9.04 26.77 8.88
CA MET A 171 9.32 25.42 8.36
C MET A 171 8.15 24.89 7.50
N ASP A 172 8.48 24.25 6.36
CA ASP A 172 7.50 23.50 5.57
C ASP A 172 7.24 22.13 6.23
N THR A 173 6.41 22.14 7.27
CA THR A 173 6.08 20.94 8.06
C THR A 173 5.38 19.87 7.20
N GLN A 174 4.69 20.26 6.13
CA GLN A 174 4.05 19.34 5.19
C GLN A 174 5.08 18.56 4.37
N GLN A 175 6.18 19.19 3.97
CA GLN A 175 7.28 18.49 3.30
C GLN A 175 8.04 17.57 4.25
N VAL A 176 8.28 18.03 5.49
CA VAL A 176 8.95 17.23 6.53
C VAL A 176 8.12 15.98 6.87
N ALA A 177 6.81 16.13 7.05
CA ALA A 177 5.89 15.02 7.29
C ALA A 177 5.94 13.99 6.14
N GLN A 178 5.89 14.44 4.89
CA GLN A 178 6.01 13.57 3.71
C GLN A 178 7.32 12.79 3.70
N ASN A 179 8.45 13.42 4.07
CA ASN A 179 9.73 12.73 4.14
C ASN A 179 9.70 11.60 5.18
N PHE A 180 9.11 11.85 6.35
CA PHE A 180 8.98 10.84 7.40
C PHE A 180 8.00 9.72 7.02
N PHE A 181 6.88 10.02 6.36
CA PHE A 181 5.98 8.98 5.84
C PHE A 181 6.64 8.15 4.74
N ASN A 182 7.47 8.76 3.90
CA ASN A 182 8.26 8.05 2.90
C ASN A 182 9.32 7.16 3.56
N CYS A 183 10.01 7.63 4.60
CA CYS A 183 10.90 6.79 5.41
C CYS A 183 10.15 5.61 6.02
N ALA A 184 8.99 5.85 6.65
CA ALA A 184 8.17 4.81 7.24
C ALA A 184 7.76 3.75 6.19
N ALA A 185 7.31 4.19 5.01
CA ALA A 185 6.94 3.31 3.91
C ALA A 185 8.13 2.48 3.39
N GLN A 186 9.30 3.11 3.19
CA GLN A 186 10.53 2.43 2.75
C GLN A 186 11.06 1.44 3.79
N GLN A 187 10.84 1.70 5.08
CA GLN A 187 11.15 0.80 6.18
C GLN A 187 10.05 -0.26 6.42
N GLY A 188 9.05 -0.31 5.52
CA GLY A 188 7.99 -1.33 5.46
C GLY A 188 6.72 -1.00 6.26
N TYR A 189 6.60 0.18 6.88
CA TYR A 189 5.35 0.55 7.54
C TYR A 189 4.27 0.91 6.52
N GLY A 190 3.43 -0.07 6.20
CA GLY A 190 2.33 0.01 5.23
C GLY A 190 1.48 1.28 5.34
N PRO A 191 0.98 1.69 6.52
CA PRO A 191 0.20 2.91 6.67
C PRO A 191 0.92 4.19 6.25
N GLY A 192 2.26 4.18 6.14
CA GLY A 192 3.02 5.26 5.51
C GLY A 192 2.62 5.50 4.05
N TYR A 193 2.34 4.44 3.28
CA TYR A 193 1.79 4.56 1.92
C TYR A 193 0.38 5.17 1.94
N GLY A 194 -0.46 4.79 2.91
CA GLY A 194 -1.79 5.38 3.07
C GLY A 194 -1.73 6.89 3.33
N ALA A 195 -0.82 7.33 4.21
CA ALA A 195 -0.57 8.75 4.47
C ALA A 195 -0.05 9.48 3.22
N LEU A 196 0.92 8.91 2.49
CA LEU A 196 1.43 9.50 1.24
C LEU A 196 0.34 9.60 0.15
N ALA A 197 -0.57 8.63 0.10
CA ALA A 197 -1.72 8.67 -0.81
C ALA A 197 -2.63 9.84 -0.45
N ASP A 198 -2.89 10.06 0.84
CA ASP A 198 -3.70 11.18 1.32
C ASP A 198 -3.07 12.53 0.96
N TYR A 199 -1.77 12.68 1.15
CA TYR A 199 -1.01 13.84 0.70
C TYR A 199 -1.13 14.09 -0.82
N ALA A 200 -1.13 13.03 -1.61
CA ALA A 200 -1.34 13.15 -3.06
C ALA A 200 -2.78 13.54 -3.42
N LEU A 201 -3.78 13.22 -2.58
CA LEU A 201 -5.18 13.63 -2.77
C LEU A 201 -5.46 15.06 -2.32
N ASN A 202 -4.92 15.45 -1.16
CA ASN A 202 -5.25 16.68 -0.45
C ASN A 202 -4.18 17.78 -0.61
N GLY A 203 -3.03 17.46 -1.20
CA GLY A 203 -1.96 18.43 -1.45
C GLY A 203 -2.36 19.53 -2.45
N ARG A 204 -1.53 20.58 -2.54
CA ARG A 204 -1.76 21.77 -3.39
C ARG A 204 -2.15 21.44 -4.84
N ARG A 205 -1.68 20.32 -5.38
CA ARG A 205 -2.09 19.76 -6.67
C ARG A 205 -2.56 18.32 -6.49
N LYS A 206 -3.87 18.13 -6.52
CA LYS A 206 -4.51 16.82 -6.48
C LYS A 206 -3.96 15.90 -7.56
N ASN A 207 -3.37 14.78 -7.18
CA ASN A 207 -2.78 13.79 -8.07
C ASN A 207 -3.37 12.40 -7.78
N LEU A 208 -4.52 12.14 -8.41
CA LEU A 208 -5.29 10.90 -8.26
C LEU A 208 -4.49 9.66 -8.66
N ARG A 209 -3.67 9.76 -9.72
CA ARG A 209 -2.87 8.64 -10.23
C ARG A 209 -1.82 8.22 -9.20
N ARG A 210 -1.12 9.19 -8.63
CA ARG A 210 -0.10 8.93 -7.60
C ARG A 210 -0.73 8.40 -6.31
N ALA A 211 -1.87 8.96 -5.90
CA ALA A 211 -2.63 8.43 -4.77
C ALA A 211 -3.06 6.97 -4.99
N ALA A 212 -3.55 6.63 -6.18
CA ALA A 212 -3.94 5.27 -6.54
C ALA A 212 -2.76 4.29 -6.52
N GLN A 213 -1.56 4.74 -6.95
CA GLN A 213 -0.35 3.93 -6.84
C GLN A 213 -0.03 3.60 -5.38
N TYR A 214 -0.14 4.58 -4.48
CA TYR A 214 0.13 4.37 -3.06
C TYR A 214 -0.94 3.51 -2.36
N PHE A 215 -2.23 3.69 -2.66
CA PHE A 215 -3.27 2.79 -2.14
C PHE A 215 -3.23 1.40 -2.78
N GLY A 216 -2.58 1.24 -3.93
CA GLY A 216 -2.36 -0.06 -4.57
C GLY A 216 -1.41 -0.98 -3.79
N TYR A 217 -0.64 -0.44 -2.83
CA TYR A 217 0.19 -1.28 -1.95
C TYR A 217 -0.71 -2.05 -0.97
N PRO A 218 -0.60 -3.39 -0.88
CA PRO A 218 -1.49 -4.22 -0.05
C PRO A 218 -1.53 -3.80 1.42
N THR A 219 -0.41 -3.26 1.92
CA THR A 219 -0.22 -2.89 3.33
C THR A 219 -0.65 -1.47 3.64
N SER A 220 -1.02 -0.66 2.63
CA SER A 220 -1.38 0.76 2.78
C SER A 220 -2.57 1.00 3.71
N LEU A 221 -3.48 0.02 3.77
CA LEU A 221 -4.71 0.06 4.55
C LEU A 221 -4.68 -0.90 5.76
N ALA A 222 -3.56 -1.59 5.97
CA ALA A 222 -3.43 -2.60 7.02
C ALA A 222 -3.26 -1.96 8.42
N GLY A 223 -3.71 -2.68 9.44
CA GLY A 223 -3.56 -2.27 10.84
C GLY A 223 -4.49 -1.14 11.29
N ARG A 224 -4.39 -0.78 12.57
CA ARG A 224 -5.26 0.24 13.20
C ARG A 224 -5.11 1.61 12.54
N ASP A 225 -3.89 1.98 12.18
CA ASP A 225 -3.60 3.25 11.53
C ASP A 225 -4.03 3.29 10.07
N GLY A 226 -3.91 2.18 9.34
CA GLY A 226 -4.39 2.06 7.95
C GLY A 226 -5.89 2.29 7.80
N ARG A 227 -6.69 1.96 8.83
CA ARG A 227 -8.13 2.26 8.87
C ARG A 227 -8.45 3.76 8.76
N ARG A 228 -7.52 4.66 9.11
CA ARG A 228 -7.71 6.11 8.95
C ARG A 228 -7.81 6.50 7.47
N TRP A 229 -7.11 5.79 6.60
CA TRP A 229 -6.98 6.11 5.18
C TRP A 229 -7.95 5.33 4.28
N SER A 230 -8.65 4.33 4.83
CA SER A 230 -9.54 3.43 4.09
C SER A 230 -10.69 4.14 3.41
N LYS A 231 -11.23 5.21 4.03
CA LYS A 231 -12.29 6.02 3.43
C LYS A 231 -11.82 6.73 2.16
N ASN A 232 -10.65 7.38 2.21
CA ASN A 232 -10.11 8.10 1.06
C ASN A 232 -9.72 7.16 -0.06
N ALA A 233 -9.26 5.95 0.28
CA ALA A 233 -9.06 4.88 -0.68
C ALA A 233 -10.38 4.43 -1.34
N ALA A 234 -11.44 4.21 -0.55
CA ALA A 234 -12.75 3.83 -1.05
C ALA A 234 -13.35 4.91 -1.97
N ASP A 235 -13.26 6.19 -1.58
CA ASP A 235 -13.72 7.32 -2.39
C ASP A 235 -12.95 7.41 -3.73
N LEU A 236 -11.64 7.15 -3.71
CA LEU A 236 -10.81 7.13 -4.92
C LEU A 236 -11.18 5.98 -5.86
N LEU A 237 -11.48 4.79 -5.33
CA LEU A 237 -11.91 3.64 -6.12
C LEU A 237 -13.31 3.85 -6.69
N ALA A 238 -14.24 4.40 -5.90
CA ALA A 238 -15.58 4.77 -6.37
C ALA A 238 -15.50 5.81 -7.50
N TYR A 239 -14.61 6.81 -7.36
CA TYR A 239 -14.33 7.78 -8.42
C TYR A 239 -13.84 7.10 -9.70
N ARG A 240 -12.90 6.15 -9.60
CA ARG A 240 -12.40 5.38 -10.76
C ARG A 240 -13.53 4.65 -11.48
N GLU A 241 -14.38 3.94 -10.74
CA GLU A 241 -15.50 3.21 -11.32
C GLU A 241 -16.49 4.14 -12.03
N GLN A 242 -16.84 5.26 -11.39
CA GLN A 242 -17.71 6.26 -11.99
C GLN A 242 -17.07 6.84 -13.26
N ASN A 243 -15.77 7.13 -13.25
CA ASN A 243 -15.07 7.69 -14.40
C ASN A 243 -15.00 6.71 -15.58
N VAL A 244 -14.82 5.41 -15.31
CA VAL A 244 -14.89 4.37 -16.34
C VAL A 244 -16.30 4.27 -16.94
N ARG A 245 -17.36 4.35 -16.12
CA ARG A 245 -18.75 4.38 -16.61
C ARG A 245 -19.00 5.60 -17.50
N SER A 246 -18.59 6.79 -17.04
CA SER A 246 -18.70 8.03 -17.81
C SER A 246 -17.94 7.94 -19.14
N GLY A 247 -16.71 7.42 -19.13
CA GLY A 247 -15.92 7.24 -20.35
C GLY A 247 -16.56 6.29 -21.36
N ARG A 248 -17.22 5.21 -20.90
CA ARG A 248 -17.99 4.31 -21.78
C ARG A 248 -19.20 5.02 -22.41
N GLN A 249 -19.91 5.83 -21.64
CA GLN A 249 -21.02 6.65 -22.16
C GLN A 249 -20.52 7.67 -23.19
N THR A 250 -19.40 8.34 -22.92
CA THR A 250 -18.79 9.28 -23.88
C THR A 250 -18.37 8.58 -25.16
N LEU A 251 -17.73 7.41 -25.06
CA LEU A 251 -17.35 6.63 -26.24
C LEU A 251 -18.58 6.23 -27.08
N LEU A 252 -19.67 5.81 -26.43
CA LEU A 252 -20.93 5.51 -27.12
C LEU A 252 -21.48 6.74 -27.84
N LEU A 253 -21.43 7.91 -27.19
CA LEU A 253 -21.87 9.17 -27.79
C LEU A 253 -21.02 9.53 -29.02
N VAL A 254 -19.69 9.39 -28.95
CA VAL A 254 -18.79 9.58 -30.11
C VAL A 254 -19.17 8.65 -31.27
N VAL A 255 -19.47 7.38 -31.00
CA VAL A 255 -19.85 6.42 -32.04
C VAL A 255 -21.18 6.81 -32.69
N VAL A 256 -22.17 7.21 -31.88
CA VAL A 256 -23.46 7.67 -32.39
C VAL A 256 -23.31 8.92 -33.26
N THR A 257 -22.53 9.92 -32.81
CA THR A 257 -22.29 11.13 -33.62
C THR A 257 -21.59 10.80 -34.92
N LEU A 258 -20.57 9.95 -34.88
CA LEU A 258 -19.83 9.52 -36.08
C LEU A 258 -20.74 8.83 -37.11
N VAL A 259 -21.63 7.94 -36.67
CA VAL A 259 -22.61 7.28 -37.54
C VAL A 259 -23.57 8.28 -38.18
N ILE A 260 -24.07 9.25 -37.41
CA ILE A 260 -24.96 10.30 -37.93
C ILE A 260 -24.24 11.15 -38.96
N THR A 261 -23.01 11.59 -38.68
CA THR A 261 -22.20 12.41 -39.60
C THR A 261 -21.90 11.66 -40.91
N LEU A 262 -21.62 10.35 -40.83
CA LEU A 262 -21.43 9.51 -42.03
C LEU A 262 -22.73 9.35 -42.83
N LEU A 263 -23.87 9.10 -42.17
CA LEU A 263 -25.17 8.96 -42.85
C LEU A 263 -25.59 10.26 -43.54
N ALA A 264 -25.43 11.40 -42.88
CA ALA A 264 -25.69 12.73 -43.47
C ALA A 264 -24.82 12.94 -44.72
N GLY A 265 -23.54 12.56 -44.65
CA GLY A 265 -22.62 12.62 -45.78
C GLY A 265 -23.02 11.80 -47.01
N ILE A 266 -23.57 10.61 -46.79
CA ILE A 266 -24.08 9.76 -47.88
C ILE A 266 -25.31 10.41 -48.53
N CYS A 267 -26.18 11.04 -47.73
CA CYS A 267 -27.40 11.68 -48.21
C CYS A 267 -27.13 13.00 -48.95
N SER A 268 -26.13 13.79 -48.55
CA SER A 268 -25.77 15.08 -49.18
C SER A 268 -24.27 15.18 -49.53
N PRO A 269 -23.80 14.55 -50.63
CA PRO A 269 -22.38 14.46 -50.96
C PRO A 269 -21.69 15.81 -51.24
N ARG A 270 -22.44 16.87 -51.58
CA ARG A 270 -21.89 18.25 -51.73
C ARG A 270 -21.57 18.91 -50.40
N GLU A 271 -22.35 18.64 -49.36
CA GLU A 271 -22.16 19.18 -48.01
C GLU A 271 -21.15 18.33 -47.20
N PHE A 272 -20.94 17.08 -47.61
CA PHE A 272 -19.98 16.17 -46.96
C PHE A 272 -18.55 16.73 -46.92
N ALA A 273 -18.11 17.46 -47.95
CA ALA A 273 -16.80 18.10 -47.97
C ALA A 273 -16.62 19.11 -46.82
N MET A 274 -17.71 19.76 -46.38
CA MET A 274 -17.71 20.70 -45.26
C MET A 274 -17.73 20.00 -43.89
N ALA A 275 -18.18 18.75 -43.83
CA ALA A 275 -18.23 17.93 -42.61
C ALA A 275 -16.91 17.19 -42.29
N VAL A 276 -15.94 17.16 -43.23
CA VAL A 276 -14.63 16.51 -43.04
C VAL A 276 -13.88 16.97 -41.78
N PRO A 277 -13.81 18.27 -41.44
CA PRO A 277 -13.15 18.73 -40.21
C PRO A 277 -13.82 18.20 -38.93
N ALA A 278 -15.16 18.12 -38.91
CA ALA A 278 -15.92 17.57 -37.80
C ALA A 278 -15.66 16.05 -37.66
N LEU A 279 -15.60 15.31 -38.76
CA LEU A 279 -15.25 13.88 -38.77
C LEU A 279 -13.85 13.60 -38.20
N VAL A 280 -12.86 14.40 -38.59
CA VAL A 280 -11.49 14.27 -38.07
C VAL A 280 -11.45 14.53 -36.56
N LEU A 281 -12.18 15.55 -36.09
CA LEU A 281 -12.27 15.89 -34.68
C LEU A 281 -13.02 14.82 -33.87
N GLU A 282 -14.10 14.24 -34.40
CA GLU A 282 -14.85 13.12 -33.81
C GLU A 282 -14.00 11.86 -33.67
N LEU A 283 -13.24 11.50 -34.71
CA LEU A 283 -12.27 10.40 -34.66
C LEU A 283 -11.20 10.66 -33.61
N GLY A 284 -10.68 11.89 -33.52
CA GLY A 284 -9.74 12.30 -32.48
C GLY A 284 -10.31 12.18 -31.07
N CYS A 285 -11.57 12.58 -30.86
CA CYS A 285 -12.31 12.38 -29.62
C CYS A 285 -12.48 10.90 -29.27
N GLY A 286 -12.78 10.06 -30.27
CA GLY A 286 -12.86 8.60 -30.11
C GLY A 286 -11.54 7.99 -29.63
N VAL A 287 -10.44 8.31 -30.31
CA VAL A 287 -9.09 7.85 -29.91
C VAL A 287 -8.74 8.34 -28.50
N ARG A 288 -9.02 9.61 -28.18
CA ARG A 288 -8.79 10.18 -26.83
C ARG A 288 -9.60 9.45 -25.76
N CYS A 289 -10.85 9.09 -26.04
CA CYS A 289 -11.72 8.35 -25.13
C CYS A 289 -11.23 6.93 -24.89
N VAL A 290 -10.84 6.21 -25.95
CA VAL A 290 -10.26 4.85 -25.83
C VAL A 290 -8.96 4.90 -25.02
N LEU A 291 -8.08 5.85 -25.31
CA LEU A 291 -6.85 6.07 -24.54
C LEU A 291 -7.14 6.42 -23.08
N GLY A 292 -8.16 7.26 -22.81
CA GLY A 292 -8.59 7.59 -21.45
C GLY A 292 -9.08 6.37 -20.67
N LEU A 293 -9.89 5.52 -21.28
CA LEU A 293 -10.43 4.31 -20.66
C LEU A 293 -9.35 3.28 -20.33
N VAL A 294 -8.34 3.13 -21.20
CA VAL A 294 -7.29 2.12 -21.05
C VAL A 294 -6.11 2.61 -20.23
N MET A 295 -5.63 3.84 -20.50
CA MET A 295 -4.35 4.33 -19.99
C MET A 295 -4.48 5.38 -18.88
N ASP A 296 -5.62 6.07 -18.78
CA ASP A 296 -5.82 7.17 -17.82
C ASP A 296 -7.21 7.13 -17.15
N PRO A 297 -7.48 6.11 -16.31
CA PRO A 297 -8.79 5.91 -15.70
C PRO A 297 -9.19 7.01 -14.71
N TYR A 298 -8.30 7.96 -14.41
CA TYR A 298 -8.53 9.12 -13.56
C TYR A 298 -8.56 10.45 -14.33
N GLY A 299 -8.42 10.40 -15.65
CA GLY A 299 -8.47 11.57 -16.53
C GLY A 299 -9.88 12.13 -16.68
N SER A 300 -9.99 13.45 -16.80
CA SER A 300 -11.27 14.13 -17.03
C SER A 300 -11.70 14.06 -18.50
N TYR A 301 -12.95 13.67 -18.75
CA TYR A 301 -13.55 13.65 -20.09
C TYR A 301 -14.18 15.00 -20.51
N ARG A 302 -14.09 16.05 -19.68
CA ARG A 302 -14.72 17.37 -19.95
C ARG A 302 -14.32 17.96 -21.30
N PHE A 303 -13.04 17.83 -21.67
CA PHE A 303 -12.55 18.30 -22.96
C PHE A 303 -13.20 17.56 -24.14
N VAL A 304 -13.40 16.24 -24.02
CA VAL A 304 -14.04 15.43 -25.06
C VAL A 304 -15.49 15.85 -25.24
N TYR A 305 -16.22 16.10 -24.15
CA TYR A 305 -17.59 16.65 -24.22
C TYR A 305 -17.63 18.01 -24.91
N ALA A 306 -16.73 18.93 -24.56
CA ALA A 306 -16.67 20.25 -25.19
C ALA A 306 -16.36 20.16 -26.69
N ALA A 307 -15.43 19.27 -27.08
CA ALA A 307 -15.07 19.04 -28.47
C ALA A 307 -16.23 18.41 -29.27
N LEU A 308 -16.93 17.42 -28.70
CA LEU A 308 -18.11 16.83 -29.33
C LEU A 308 -19.25 17.84 -29.50
N ALA A 309 -19.49 18.69 -28.50
CA ALA A 309 -20.46 19.76 -28.60
C ALA A 309 -20.11 20.76 -29.72
N ALA A 310 -18.82 21.08 -29.88
CA ALA A 310 -18.34 21.92 -30.98
C ALA A 310 -18.52 21.23 -32.35
N CYS A 311 -18.23 19.94 -32.47
CA CYS A 311 -18.51 19.17 -33.70
C CYS A 311 -19.99 19.23 -34.06
N TRP A 312 -20.86 19.07 -33.07
CA TRP A 312 -22.31 19.10 -33.27
C TRP A 312 -22.79 20.48 -33.75
N LEU A 313 -22.29 21.57 -33.15
CA LEU A 313 -22.59 22.93 -33.60
C LEU A 313 -22.11 23.19 -35.03
N LEU A 314 -20.92 22.72 -35.38
CA LEU A 314 -20.39 22.83 -36.74
C LEU A 314 -21.26 22.06 -37.74
N ASN A 315 -21.67 20.83 -37.41
CA ASN A 315 -22.54 20.04 -38.27
C ASN A 315 -23.91 20.70 -38.47
N ILE A 316 -24.50 21.33 -37.44
CA ILE A 316 -25.75 22.10 -37.59
C ILE A 316 -25.55 23.31 -38.50
N LEU A 317 -24.46 24.07 -38.31
CA LEU A 317 -24.14 25.23 -39.14
C LEU A 317 -23.91 24.87 -40.61
N CYS A 318 -23.45 23.65 -40.90
CA CYS A 318 -23.28 23.17 -42.27
C CYS A 318 -24.58 22.66 -42.91
N LEU A 319 -25.64 22.42 -42.12
CA LEU A 319 -26.96 21.96 -42.59
C LEU A 319 -27.96 23.11 -42.81
N VAL A 320 -27.65 24.32 -42.36
CA VAL A 320 -28.45 25.56 -42.54
C VAL A 320 -27.85 26.41 -43.65
#